data_AF-A0A085G063-F1
#
_entry.id   AF-A0A085G063-F1
#
_cell.length_a   1.000
_cell.length_b   1.000
_cell.length_c   1.000
_cell.angle_alpha   90.00
_cell.angle_beta   90.00
_cell.angle_gamma   90.00
#
_symmetry.space_group_name_H-M   'P 1'
#
loop_
_entity.id
_entity.type
_entity.pdbx_description
1 polymer ?
#
loop_
_entity_poly.entity_id
_entity_poly.type
_entity_poly.pdbx_seq_one_letter_code
_entity_poly.pdbx_strand_id
1 'polypeptide(L)'
;MEITRLAASLLALTLVGCQSTAGNTHPDASNPFSLPYGEWRFSFVTPQALPALVTFASILDTDDIVYQFNTLDGTQGNPDSVGEWSQHIRRSSVTWNKAKHPPKAMVFCWDSVIDMKVYETSISFPQSVWEKMITPADHKNRRGTEVYYDT
;
A
#
# COMPACT_ATOMS: atom_id res chain seq x y z
N MET A 1 -4.66 -55.38 -48.66
CA MET A 1 -5.64 -54.76 -47.73
C MET A 1 -5.08 -54.96 -46.33
N GLU A 2 -4.38 -53.96 -45.79
CA GLU A 2 -4.95 -52.83 -45.02
C GLU A 2 -5.49 -53.39 -43.68
N ILE A 3 -5.09 -52.95 -42.48
CA ILE A 3 -4.93 -51.57 -42.02
C ILE A 3 -3.94 -51.58 -40.84
N THR A 4 -2.85 -50.82 -40.92
CA THR A 4 -2.00 -50.45 -39.78
C THR A 4 -2.77 -49.48 -38.87
N ARG A 5 -3.05 -49.88 -37.63
CA ARG A 5 -3.71 -49.02 -36.64
C ARG A 5 -2.72 -47.99 -36.11
N LEU A 6 -2.75 -46.79 -36.67
CA LEU A 6 -2.12 -45.59 -36.11
C LEU A 6 -2.88 -45.19 -34.83
N ALA A 7 -2.32 -45.53 -33.66
CA ALA A 7 -2.79 -45.01 -32.39
C ALA A 7 -2.31 -43.55 -32.23
N ALA A 8 -3.10 -42.60 -32.73
CA ALA A 8 -2.90 -41.18 -32.47
C ALA A 8 -3.23 -40.91 -31.00
N SER A 9 -2.20 -40.81 -30.16
CA SER A 9 -2.33 -40.42 -28.76
C SER A 9 -2.54 -38.90 -28.69
N LEU A 10 -3.76 -38.48 -28.35
CA LEU A 10 -4.11 -37.09 -28.08
C LEU A 10 -3.42 -36.66 -26.77
N LEU A 11 -2.40 -35.83 -26.84
CA LEU A 11 -1.75 -35.24 -25.67
C LEU A 11 -2.65 -34.12 -25.12
N ALA A 12 -3.42 -34.41 -24.09
CA ALA A 12 -4.22 -33.41 -23.39
C ALA A 12 -3.31 -32.53 -22.52
N LEU A 13 -3.01 -31.31 -22.96
CA LEU A 13 -2.41 -30.29 -22.10
C LEU A 13 -3.45 -29.85 -21.07
N THR A 14 -3.26 -30.26 -19.82
CA THR A 14 -4.00 -29.68 -18.70
C THR A 14 -3.29 -28.40 -18.27
N LEU A 15 -3.89 -27.26 -18.58
CA LEU A 15 -3.51 -25.99 -17.97
C LEU A 15 -3.96 -26.04 -16.50
N VAL A 16 -3.04 -26.34 -15.60
CA VAL A 16 -3.24 -26.08 -14.16
C VAL A 16 -3.10 -24.56 -13.98
N GLY A 17 -4.21 -23.85 -14.02
CA GLY A 17 -4.26 -22.46 -13.59
C GLY A 17 -3.99 -22.41 -12.09
N CYS A 18 -2.96 -21.67 -11.66
CA CYS A 18 -2.86 -21.23 -10.27
C CYS A 18 -4.06 -20.33 -9.97
N GLN A 19 -5.07 -20.87 -9.30
CA GLN A 19 -6.10 -20.06 -8.68
C GLN A 19 -5.45 -19.35 -7.49
N SER A 20 -5.04 -18.10 -7.68
CA SER A 20 -4.83 -17.20 -6.54
C SER A 20 -6.18 -17.09 -5.84
N THR A 21 -6.30 -17.69 -4.67
CA THR A 21 -7.46 -17.52 -3.80
C THR A 21 -7.51 -16.06 -3.35
N ALA A 22 -8.11 -15.21 -4.18
CA ALA A 22 -8.64 -13.93 -3.77
C ALA A 22 -9.88 -14.21 -2.91
N GLY A 23 -9.65 -14.57 -1.65
CA GLY A 23 -10.70 -14.91 -0.68
C GLY A 23 -10.54 -14.06 0.56
N ASN A 24 -11.31 -12.98 0.63
CA ASN A 24 -11.73 -12.21 1.80
C ASN A 24 -10.87 -12.42 3.07
N THR A 25 -9.85 -11.57 3.22
CA THR A 25 -9.05 -11.49 4.44
C THR A 25 -9.89 -10.81 5.51
N HIS A 26 -10.65 -11.59 6.29
CA HIS A 26 -10.77 -11.23 7.69
C HIS A 26 -9.33 -11.11 8.22
N PRO A 27 -9.00 -10.08 9.03
CA PRO A 27 -7.70 -10.03 9.68
C PRO A 27 -7.44 -11.38 10.30
N ASP A 28 -6.33 -12.02 9.95
CA ASP A 28 -5.94 -13.25 10.62
C ASP A 28 -5.71 -12.85 12.07
N ALA A 29 -6.69 -13.12 12.93
CA ALA A 29 -6.65 -12.72 14.33
C ALA A 29 -5.46 -13.37 15.08
N SER A 30 -4.78 -14.34 14.45
CA SER A 30 -3.55 -14.94 14.95
C SER A 30 -2.28 -14.20 14.53
N ASN A 31 -2.31 -13.36 13.50
CA ASN A 31 -1.15 -12.55 13.10
C ASN A 31 -1.03 -11.31 14.02
N PRO A 32 0.08 -11.15 14.77
CA PRO A 32 0.28 -10.02 15.69
C PRO A 32 0.35 -8.66 14.99
N PHE A 33 0.52 -8.64 13.66
CA PHE A 33 0.58 -7.44 12.82
C PHE A 33 -0.72 -7.13 12.08
N SER A 34 -1.78 -7.91 12.33
CA SER A 34 -3.10 -7.65 11.76
C SER A 34 -3.63 -6.29 12.18
N LEU A 35 -4.00 -5.47 11.20
CA LEU A 35 -4.62 -4.18 11.46
C LEU A 35 -6.09 -4.36 11.88
N PRO A 36 -6.54 -3.66 12.94
CA PRO A 36 -7.92 -3.75 13.44
C PRO A 36 -8.96 -3.20 12.43
N TYR A 37 -8.50 -2.40 11.48
CA TYR A 37 -9.28 -1.81 10.39
C TYR A 37 -8.93 -2.43 9.01
N GLY A 38 -8.21 -3.56 8.99
CA GLY A 38 -7.96 -4.40 7.81
C GLY A 38 -6.85 -3.93 6.86
N GLU A 39 -6.80 -2.65 6.52
CA GLU A 39 -5.73 -2.07 5.70
C GLU A 39 -5.46 -0.61 6.08
N TRP A 40 -4.20 -0.19 6.03
CA TRP A 40 -3.84 1.21 6.18
C TRP A 40 -3.63 1.85 4.80
N ARG A 41 -3.75 3.18 4.75
CA ARG A 41 -3.68 3.98 3.53
C ARG A 41 -2.62 5.05 3.65
N PHE A 42 -1.92 5.35 2.56
CA PHE A 42 -0.92 6.41 2.49
C PHE A 42 -1.16 7.33 1.29
N SER A 43 -0.61 8.54 1.34
CA SER A 43 -0.76 9.53 0.27
C SER A 43 0.48 10.39 0.16
N PHE A 44 0.79 10.81 -1.06
CA PHE A 44 1.85 11.77 -1.32
C PHE A 44 1.25 13.16 -1.53
N VAL A 45 1.82 14.15 -0.85
CA VAL A 45 1.35 15.55 -0.89
C VAL A 45 2.55 16.46 -1.11
N THR A 46 2.36 17.49 -1.93
CA THR A 46 3.39 18.49 -2.21
C THR A 46 2.96 19.87 -1.70
N PRO A 47 3.89 20.78 -1.39
CA PRO A 47 3.56 22.19 -1.21
C PRO A 47 2.94 22.79 -2.48
N GLN A 48 2.12 23.83 -2.36
CA GLN A 48 1.37 24.42 -3.47
C GLN A 48 2.28 24.83 -4.65
N ALA A 49 3.43 25.42 -4.35
CA ALA A 49 4.34 25.99 -5.34
C ALA A 49 5.50 25.05 -5.72
N LEU A 50 5.54 23.82 -5.19
CA LEU A 50 6.61 22.85 -5.43
C LEU A 50 6.03 21.51 -5.90
N PRO A 51 5.40 21.45 -7.10
CA PRO A 51 4.79 20.24 -7.61
C PRO A 51 5.83 19.15 -7.89
N ALA A 52 5.44 17.92 -7.60
CA ALA A 52 6.18 16.71 -7.89
C ALA A 52 5.19 15.58 -8.19
N LEU A 53 5.63 14.58 -8.94
CA LEU A 53 4.84 13.40 -9.28
C LEU A 53 5.53 12.16 -8.76
N VAL A 54 4.88 11.42 -7.87
CA VAL A 54 5.38 10.10 -7.45
C VAL A 54 4.98 9.06 -8.51
N THR A 55 5.97 8.35 -9.03
CA THR A 55 5.79 7.40 -10.15
C THR A 55 5.94 5.95 -9.70
N PHE A 56 6.58 5.72 -8.54
CA PHE A 56 6.77 4.39 -7.98
C PHE A 56 6.84 4.44 -6.45
N ALA A 57 6.30 3.42 -5.78
CA ALA A 57 6.57 3.16 -4.38
C ALA A 57 6.73 1.66 -4.11
N SER A 58 7.61 1.33 -3.17
CA SER A 58 7.82 0.00 -2.63
C SER A 58 7.72 0.06 -1.11
N ILE A 59 6.95 -0.83 -0.49
CA ILE A 59 6.78 -0.92 0.97
C ILE A 59 7.14 -2.32 1.42
N LEU A 60 8.00 -2.41 2.43
CA LEU A 60 8.20 -3.62 3.22
C LEU A 60 7.35 -3.52 4.48
N ASP A 61 6.41 -4.45 4.69
CA ASP A 61 5.55 -4.48 5.87
C ASP A 61 6.13 -5.34 7.01
N THR A 62 5.49 -5.30 8.17
CA THR A 62 5.91 -6.06 9.35
C THR A 62 5.84 -7.57 9.18
N ASP A 63 5.03 -8.07 8.25
CA ASP A 63 4.90 -9.49 7.88
C ASP A 63 5.89 -9.90 6.77
N ASP A 64 6.91 -9.05 6.51
CA ASP A 64 7.94 -9.25 5.49
C ASP A 64 7.41 -9.31 4.04
N ILE A 65 6.20 -8.79 3.82
CA ILE A 65 5.61 -8.67 2.48
C ILE A 65 6.07 -7.36 1.83
N VAL A 66 6.49 -7.47 0.57
CA VAL A 66 6.84 -6.34 -0.28
C VAL A 66 5.67 -5.98 -1.19
N TYR A 67 5.17 -4.75 -1.07
CA TYR A 67 4.17 -4.17 -1.96
C TYR A 67 4.86 -3.25 -2.95
N GLN A 68 4.61 -3.43 -4.25
CA GLN A 68 5.10 -2.56 -5.31
C GLN A 68 3.93 -1.86 -5.99
N PHE A 69 4.02 -0.54 -6.10
CA PHE A 69 3.00 0.31 -6.66
C PHE A 69 3.56 1.03 -7.89
N ASN A 70 3.14 0.56 -9.07
CA ASN A 70 3.37 1.24 -10.36
C ASN A 70 2.18 2.12 -10.77
N THR A 71 1.07 2.00 -10.06
CA THR A 71 -0.11 2.87 -10.18
C THR A 71 -0.46 3.32 -8.78
N LEU A 72 -0.34 4.62 -8.57
CA LEU A 72 -0.52 5.29 -7.29
C LEU A 72 -1.69 6.26 -7.37
N ASP A 73 -2.32 6.55 -6.24
CA ASP A 73 -3.15 7.74 -6.13
C ASP A 73 -2.32 8.99 -6.41
N GLY A 74 -2.90 9.92 -7.16
CA GLY A 74 -2.20 11.10 -7.63
C GLY A 74 -1.62 11.95 -6.50
N THR A 75 -0.41 12.47 -6.71
CA THR A 75 0.24 13.43 -5.81
C THR A 75 -0.50 14.76 -5.86
N GLN A 76 -0.88 15.30 -4.70
CA GLN A 76 -1.68 16.52 -4.63
C GLN A 76 -0.92 17.68 -4.02
N GLY A 77 -1.00 18.84 -4.66
CA GLY A 77 -0.57 20.10 -4.07
C GLY A 77 -1.51 20.50 -2.94
N ASN A 78 -0.95 20.87 -1.79
CA ASN A 78 -1.69 21.47 -0.69
C ASN A 78 -1.68 23.00 -0.83
N PRO A 79 -2.82 23.65 -1.13
CA PRO A 79 -2.90 25.10 -1.30
C PRO A 79 -2.57 25.88 -0.01
N ASP A 80 -2.69 25.23 1.15
CA ASP A 80 -2.39 25.86 2.43
C ASP A 80 -0.89 25.75 2.80
N SER A 81 -0.11 24.98 2.04
CA SER A 81 1.34 24.85 2.24
C SER A 81 2.09 25.83 1.34
N VAL A 82 2.11 27.11 1.74
CA VAL A 82 2.84 28.20 1.07
C VAL A 82 3.84 28.82 2.04
N GLY A 83 5.13 28.79 1.70
CA GLY A 83 6.22 29.27 2.57
C GLY A 83 6.54 28.34 3.74
N GLU A 84 5.54 27.67 4.31
CA GLU A 84 5.66 26.64 5.34
C GLU A 84 4.68 25.47 5.09
N TRP A 85 4.86 24.38 5.82
CA TRP A 85 3.93 23.25 5.78
C TRP A 85 2.68 23.54 6.61
N SER A 86 1.51 23.37 5.99
CA SER A 86 0.25 23.42 6.73
C SER A 86 0.17 22.29 7.75
N GLN A 87 -0.37 22.59 8.93
CA GLN A 87 -0.75 21.58 9.93
C GLN A 87 -1.96 20.75 9.48
N HIS A 88 -2.67 21.22 8.45
CA HIS A 88 -3.82 20.55 7.85
C HIS A 88 -3.41 19.99 6.49
N ILE A 89 -2.80 18.80 6.50
CA ILE A 89 -2.51 18.06 5.28
C ILE A 89 -3.80 17.36 4.84
N ARG A 90 -4.48 17.91 3.84
CA ARG A 90 -5.71 17.32 3.31
C ARG A 90 -5.36 16.02 2.58
N ARG A 91 -5.83 14.88 3.10
CA ARG A 91 -5.83 13.62 2.37
C ARG A 91 -6.95 13.66 1.32
N SER A 92 -6.61 13.39 0.07
CA SER A 92 -7.63 13.00 -0.90
C SER A 92 -8.11 11.57 -0.67
N SER A 93 -9.20 11.23 -1.34
CA SER A 93 -9.66 9.84 -1.40
C SER A 93 -8.52 8.96 -1.94
N VAL A 94 -8.00 8.09 -1.08
CA VAL A 94 -6.97 7.12 -1.42
C VAL A 94 -7.67 5.86 -1.89
N THR A 95 -7.36 5.35 -3.08
CA THR A 95 -7.97 4.16 -3.67
C THR A 95 -6.98 3.02 -3.81
N TRP A 96 -5.78 3.32 -4.32
CA TRP A 96 -4.74 2.34 -4.65
C TRP A 96 -3.67 2.21 -3.57
N ASN A 97 -3.32 3.29 -2.90
CA ASN A 97 -2.21 3.34 -1.95
C ASN A 97 -2.61 2.73 -0.59
N LYS A 98 -2.61 1.41 -0.51
CA LYS A 98 -2.97 0.66 0.71
C LYS A 98 -2.16 -0.61 0.90
N ALA A 99 -1.97 -1.00 2.15
CA ALA A 99 -1.28 -2.23 2.54
C ALA A 99 -1.94 -2.87 3.77
N LYS A 100 -1.76 -4.18 3.94
CA LYS A 100 -2.50 -4.96 4.96
C LYS A 100 -1.87 -4.93 6.34
N HIS A 101 -0.55 -4.83 6.42
CA HIS A 101 0.17 -4.76 7.70
C HIS A 101 0.95 -3.45 7.81
N PRO A 102 1.30 -3.02 9.04
CA PRO A 102 2.09 -1.82 9.25
C PRO A 102 3.43 -1.80 8.48
N PRO A 103 3.94 -0.62 8.11
CA PRO A 103 5.19 -0.50 7.37
C PRO A 103 6.42 -0.67 8.27
N LYS A 104 7.48 -1.28 7.72
CA LYS A 104 8.86 -1.25 8.25
C LYS A 104 9.75 -0.29 7.46
N ALA A 105 9.60 -0.30 6.13
CA ALA A 105 10.33 0.59 5.25
C ALA A 105 9.52 0.95 4.01
N MET A 106 9.82 2.11 3.42
CA MET A 106 9.27 2.55 2.15
C MET A 106 10.38 3.16 1.31
N VAL A 107 10.40 2.85 0.02
CA VAL A 107 11.19 3.55 -0.99
C VAL A 107 10.24 4.07 -2.04
N PHE A 108 10.38 5.31 -2.48
CA PHE A 108 9.56 5.86 -3.56
C PHE A 108 10.37 6.76 -4.47
N CYS A 109 10.01 6.73 -5.75
CA CYS A 109 10.62 7.55 -6.80
C CYS A 109 9.65 8.65 -7.21
N TRP A 110 10.18 9.85 -7.39
CA TRP A 110 9.37 11.01 -7.75
C TRP A 110 10.10 11.95 -8.69
N ASP A 111 9.33 12.51 -9.61
CA ASP A 111 9.77 13.47 -10.60
C ASP A 111 9.47 14.87 -10.07
N SER A 112 10.52 15.64 -9.84
CA SER A 112 10.41 17.04 -9.47
C SER A 112 10.12 17.89 -10.71
N VAL A 113 9.06 18.69 -10.67
CA VAL A 113 8.72 19.59 -11.78
C VAL A 113 9.63 20.82 -11.80
N ILE A 114 10.12 21.26 -10.64
CA ILE A 114 10.84 22.54 -10.50
C ILE A 114 12.25 22.47 -11.09
N ASP A 115 12.96 21.38 -10.84
CA ASP A 115 14.35 21.21 -11.29
C ASP A 115 14.51 20.10 -12.34
N MET A 116 13.40 19.48 -12.76
CA MET A 116 13.33 18.47 -13.82
C MET A 116 14.23 17.24 -13.55
N LYS A 117 14.29 16.82 -12.28
CA LYS A 117 15.07 15.65 -11.85
C LYS A 117 14.20 14.58 -11.24
N VAL A 118 14.69 13.36 -11.33
CA VAL A 118 14.12 12.19 -10.65
C VAL A 118 14.87 11.97 -9.35
N TYR A 119 14.12 11.76 -8.28
CA TYR A 119 14.65 11.50 -6.95
C TYR A 119 14.13 10.16 -6.43
N GLU A 120 14.97 9.47 -5.66
CA GLU A 120 14.56 8.34 -4.83
C GLU A 120 14.61 8.79 -3.37
N THR A 121 13.61 8.38 -2.60
CA THR A 121 13.55 8.66 -1.17
C THR A 121 13.23 7.38 -0.41
N SER A 122 14.01 7.15 0.64
CA SER A 122 13.90 5.97 1.50
C SER A 122 13.53 6.39 2.92
N ILE A 123 12.53 5.72 3.48
CA ILE A 123 12.00 5.97 4.82
C ILE A 123 12.03 4.65 5.59
N SER A 124 12.54 4.71 6.83
CA SER A 124 12.45 3.62 7.80
C SER A 124 11.45 3.99 8.88
N PHE A 125 10.52 3.09 9.16
CA PHE A 125 9.49 3.30 10.18
C PHE A 125 9.94 2.62 11.48
N PRO A 126 10.11 3.37 12.58
CA PRO A 126 10.49 2.78 13.85
C PRO A 126 9.34 1.94 14.41
N GLN A 127 9.68 1.02 15.33
CA GLN A 127 8.70 0.14 15.96
C GLN A 127 7.53 0.88 16.61
N SER A 128 7.81 2.02 17.24
CA SER A 128 6.78 2.87 17.85
C SER A 128 5.71 3.37 16.88
N VAL A 129 5.98 3.44 15.58
CA VAL A 129 4.98 3.81 14.57
C VAL A 129 4.02 2.66 14.33
N TRP A 130 4.52 1.46 14.03
CA TRP A 130 3.63 0.34 13.75
C TRP A 130 2.90 -0.17 15.00
N GLU A 131 3.51 -0.07 16.18
CA GLU A 131 2.82 -0.36 17.46
C GLU A 131 1.61 0.55 17.66
N LYS A 132 1.75 1.84 17.31
CA LYS A 132 0.65 2.80 17.41
C LYS A 132 -0.49 2.50 16.43
N MET A 133 -0.20 1.88 15.28
CA MET A 133 -1.20 1.48 14.29
C MET A 133 -2.06 0.29 14.74
N ILE A 134 -1.54 -0.58 15.62
CA ILE A 134 -2.26 -1.76 16.13
C ILE A 134 -2.80 -1.58 17.55
N THR A 135 -2.30 -0.60 18.30
CA THR A 135 -2.71 -0.35 19.68
C THR A 135 -3.87 0.63 19.72
N PRO A 136 -5.00 0.29 20.40
CA PRO A 136 -6.10 1.23 20.56
C PRO A 136 -5.69 2.42 21.43
N ALA A 137 -6.35 3.55 21.22
CA ALA A 137 -6.22 4.72 22.06
C ALA A 137 -6.66 4.42 23.50
N ASP A 138 -6.19 5.26 24.42
CA ASP A 138 -6.50 5.22 25.85
C ASP A 138 -7.96 5.60 26.18
N HIS A 139 -8.76 5.93 25.17
CA HIS A 139 -10.15 6.31 25.30
C HIS A 139 -11.01 5.64 24.23
N LYS A 140 -12.31 5.61 24.51
CA LYS A 140 -13.33 5.12 23.58
C LYS A 140 -14.05 6.29 22.92
N ASN A 141 -14.61 6.05 21.74
CA ASN A 141 -15.48 7.04 21.12
C ASN A 141 -16.79 7.21 21.91
N ARG A 142 -17.63 8.17 21.51
CA ARG A 142 -18.95 8.41 22.13
C ARG A 142 -19.89 7.20 22.14
N ARG A 143 -19.63 6.19 21.30
CA ARG A 143 -20.41 4.95 21.20
C ARG A 143 -19.79 3.78 22.00
N GLY A 144 -18.69 4.02 22.71
CA GLY A 144 -17.99 3.00 23.49
C GLY A 144 -17.11 2.04 22.67
N THR A 145 -16.85 2.35 21.39
CA THR A 145 -15.94 1.58 20.54
C THR A 145 -14.51 2.04 20.73
N GLU A 146 -13.56 1.10 20.61
CA GLU A 146 -12.13 1.40 20.53
C GLU A 146 -11.85 2.35 19.36
N VAL A 147 -10.92 3.26 19.58
CA VAL A 147 -10.45 4.23 18.59
C VAL A 147 -8.99 3.94 18.34
N TYR A 148 -8.56 4.06 17.10
CA TYR A 148 -7.15 3.97 16.73
C TYR A 148 -6.72 5.34 16.22
N TYR A 149 -5.49 5.73 16.50
CA TYR A 149 -4.96 7.00 16.00
C TYR A 149 -4.71 6.88 14.50
N ASP A 150 -5.26 7.81 13.72
CA ASP A 150 -4.77 8.06 12.36
C ASP A 150 -3.35 8.60 12.49
N THR A 151 -2.36 7.74 12.25
CA THR A 151 -0.95 8.14 12.13
C THR A 151 -0.65 8.77 10.78
#